data_AF-A0AAE2MGI6-F1
#
_entry.id   AF-A0AAE2MGI6-F1
#
_cell.length_a   1.000
_cell.length_b   1.000
_cell.length_c   1.000
_cell.angle_alpha   90.00
_cell.angle_beta   90.00
_cell.angle_gamma   90.00
#
_symmetry.space_group_name_H-M   'P 1'
#
loop_
_entity.id
_entity.type
_entity.pdbx_description
1 polymer ?
#
loop_
_entity_poly.entity_id
_entity_poly.type
_entity_poly.pdbx_seq_one_letter_code
_entity_poly.pdbx_strand_id
1 'polypeptide(L)' 'MRIKSVALERDAGPQLITLRGEPAAVVLSSRDYDALRAGRPTLVDDLLGGPARDEELADAVETRANTPSRGASF' A
#
# COMPACT_ATOMS: atom_id res chain seq x y z
N MET A 1 -24.15 3.12 -0.05
CA MET A 1 -23.66 3.56 1.27
C MET A 1 -23.27 5.02 1.15
N ARG A 2 -23.98 5.94 1.82
CA ARG A 2 -23.75 7.39 1.71
C ARG A 2 -22.86 7.79 2.90
N ILE A 3 -21.56 7.98 2.67
CA ILE A 3 -20.67 8.49 3.71
C ILE A 3 -21.00 9.98 3.85
N LYS A 4 -21.70 10.37 4.92
CA LYS A 4 -21.85 11.77 5.27
C LYS A 4 -20.45 12.31 5.58
N SER A 5 -20.05 13.41 4.94
CA SER A 5 -18.79 14.10 5.24
C SER A 5 -18.77 14.40 6.74
N VAL A 6 -17.90 13.71 7.47
CA VAL A 6 -17.66 13.99 8.87
C VAL A 6 -16.68 15.16 8.88
N ALA A 7 -17.21 16.37 8.97
CA ALA A 7 -16.41 17.52 9.37
C ALA A 7 -16.21 17.39 10.87
N LEU A 8 -15.36 16.44 11.30
CA LEU A 8 -14.85 16.51 12.66
C LEU A 8 -13.81 17.61 12.73
N GLU A 9 -13.82 18.33 13.84
CA GLU A 9 -12.76 19.26 14.20
C GLU A 9 -11.43 18.55 13.96
N ARG A 10 -10.58 19.18 13.15
CA ARG A 10 -9.28 18.63 12.73
C ARG A 10 -8.40 18.22 13.92
N ASP A 11 -8.70 18.74 15.11
CA ASP A 11 -7.94 18.59 16.34
C ASP A 11 -8.53 17.54 17.32
N ALA A 12 -9.68 16.91 17.00
CA ALA A 12 -10.30 15.90 17.88
C ALA A 12 -9.55 14.54 17.89
N GLY A 13 -8.62 14.34 16.96
CA GLY A 13 -7.82 13.12 16.86
C GLY A 13 -8.50 11.95 16.12
N PRO A 14 -7.86 10.75 16.09
CA PRO A 14 -8.38 9.55 15.45
C PRO A 14 -9.74 9.11 15.95
N GLN A 15 -10.62 8.64 15.06
CA GLN A 15 -11.96 8.18 15.45
C GLN A 15 -12.24 6.76 15.04
N LEU A 16 -12.85 6.01 15.96
CA LEU A 16 -13.34 4.66 15.72
C LEU A 16 -14.75 4.68 15.15
N ILE A 17 -14.94 4.08 13.98
CA ILE A 17 -16.23 3.81 13.36
C ILE A 17 -16.62 2.37 13.69
N THR A 18 -17.80 2.20 14.28
CA THR A 18 -18.39 0.89 14.58
C THR A 18 -19.54 0.57 13.64
N LEU A 19 -19.68 -0.69 13.26
CA LEU A 19 -20.85 -1.22 12.57
C LEU A 19 -21.54 -2.24 13.48
N ARG A 20 -22.78 -1.96 13.89
CA ARG A 20 -23.56 -2.82 14.81
C ARG A 20 -22.87 -3.08 16.15
N GLY A 21 -22.16 -2.09 16.67
CA GLY A 21 -21.42 -2.20 17.94
C GLY A 21 -20.00 -2.74 17.79
N GLU A 22 -19.66 -3.31 16.63
CA GLU A 22 -18.32 -3.86 16.38
C GLU A 22 -17.40 -2.85 15.68
N PRO A 23 -16.12 -2.76 16.08
CA PRO A 23 -15.10 -1.98 15.38
C PRO A 23 -15.04 -2.33 13.88
N ALA A 24 -15.17 -1.33 13.02
CA ALA A 24 -15.19 -1.53 11.56
C ALA A 24 -14.09 -0.74 10.84
N ALA A 25 -13.79 0.49 11.27
CA ALA A 25 -12.74 1.31 10.68
C ALA A 25 -12.25 2.39 11.65
N VAL A 26 -11.07 2.95 11.38
CA VAL A 26 -10.58 4.17 12.04
C VAL A 26 -10.42 5.26 10.98
N VAL A 27 -10.95 6.46 11.25
CA VAL A 27 -10.79 7.64 10.39
C VAL A 27 -9.70 8.53 10.98
N LEU A 28 -8.76 8.91 10.12
CA LEU A 28 -7.60 9.73 10.45
C LEU A 28 -7.58 10.98 9.57
N SER A 29 -6.97 12.06 10.07
CA SER A 29 -6.56 13.16 9.21
C SER A 29 -5.49 12.68 8.21
N SER A 30 -5.41 13.30 7.03
CA SER A 30 -4.36 12.95 6.07
C SER A 30 -2.96 13.15 6.66
N ARG A 31 -2.75 14.20 7.46
CA ARG A 31 -1.48 14.47 8.14
C ARG A 31 -1.07 13.32 9.07
N ASP A 32 -2.00 12.82 9.89
CA ASP A 32 -1.69 11.74 10.82
C ASP A 32 -1.48 10.42 10.09
N TYR A 33 -2.24 10.18 9.02
CA TYR A 33 -2.02 9.03 8.15
C TYR A 33 -0.64 9.07 7.49
N ASP A 34 -0.23 10.22 6.97
CA ASP A 34 1.07 10.41 6.33
C ASP A 34 2.21 10.26 7.35
N ALA A 35 2.04 10.77 8.57
CA ALA A 35 2.99 10.59 9.66
C ALA A 35 3.14 9.12 10.07
N LEU A 36 2.03 8.36 10.13
CA LEU A 36 2.08 6.91 10.38
C LEU A 36 2.75 6.13 9.24
N ARG A 37 2.68 6.65 8.02
CA ARG A 37 3.33 6.05 6.85
C ARG A 37 4.81 6.43 6.76
N ALA A 38 5.24 7.51 7.39
CA ALA A 38 6.61 7.98 7.35
C ALA A 38 7.58 6.92 7.91
N GLY A 39 8.70 6.72 7.21
CA GLY A 39 9.75 5.77 7.62
C GLY A 39 9.48 4.30 7.30
N ARG A 40 8.35 3.96 6.65
CA ARG A 40 8.14 2.63 6.09
C ARG A 40 8.74 2.57 4.69
N PRO A 41 9.72 1.69 4.41
CA PRO A 41 10.16 1.49 3.05
C PRO A 41 8.96 1.10 2.19
N THR A 42 8.87 1.71 1.01
CA THR A 42 7.87 1.29 0.04
C THR A 42 8.29 -0.06 -0.53
N LEU A 43 7.34 -0.77 -1.15
CA LEU A 43 7.66 -1.99 -1.90
C LEU A 43 8.75 -1.72 -2.96
N VAL A 44 8.78 -0.52 -3.53
CA VAL A 44 9.82 -0.13 -4.49
C VAL A 44 11.17 0.01 -3.79
N ASP A 45 11.22 0.66 -2.63
CA ASP A 45 12.45 0.79 -1.84
C ASP A 45 12.99 -0.58 -1.42
N ASP A 46 12.12 -1.51 -1.02
CA ASP A 46 12.51 -2.88 -0.68
C ASP A 46 13.04 -3.65 -1.90
N LEU A 47 12.40 -3.50 -3.06
CA LEU A 47 12.80 -4.18 -4.30
C LEU A 47 14.10 -3.63 -4.88
N LEU A 48 14.41 -2.35 -4.67
CA LEU A 48 15.58 -1.67 -5.20
C LEU A 48 16.73 -1.58 -4.19
N GLY A 49 16.46 -1.68 -2.89
CA GLY A 49 17.45 -1.66 -1.82
C GLY A 49 18.09 -3.02 -1.51
N GLY A 50 17.62 -4.09 -2.17
CA GLY A 50 18.19 -5.43 -2.06
C GLY A 50 19.65 -5.53 -2.56
N PRO A 51 20.31 -6.68 -2.37
CA PRO A 51 21.65 -6.90 -2.88
C PRO A 51 21.73 -6.63 -4.38
N ALA A 52 22.90 -6.14 -4.84
CA ALA A 52 23.15 -5.96 -6.25
C ALA A 52 22.90 -7.28 -6.98
N ARG A 53 22.15 -7.20 -8.08
CA ARG A 53 21.92 -8.36 -8.95
C ARG A 53 23.23 -8.68 -9.66
N ASP A 54 23.68 -9.92 -9.55
CA ASP A 54 24.85 -10.40 -10.26
C ASP A 54 24.55 -10.69 -11.73
N GLU A 55 25.61 -10.92 -12.50
CA GLU A 55 25.54 -11.21 -13.92
C GLU A 55 24.81 -12.54 -14.19
N GLU A 56 24.93 -13.52 -13.28
CA GLU A 56 24.20 -14.78 -13.33
C GLU A 56 22.67 -14.56 -13.30
N LEU A 57 22.17 -13.72 -12.39
CA LEU A 57 20.76 -13.38 -12.32
C LEU A 57 20.29 -12.60 -13.55
N ALA A 58 21.13 -11.73 -14.11
CA ALA A 58 20.80 -10.99 -15.33
C ALA A 58 20.62 -11.94 -16.53
N ASP A 59 21.57 -12.86 -16.72
CA ASP A 59 21.53 -13.86 -17.78
C ASP A 59 20.34 -14.82 -17.63
N ALA A 60 20.03 -15.21 -16.39
CA ALA A 60 18.87 -16.04 -16.10
C ALA A 60 17.54 -15.34 -16.44
N VAL A 61 17.44 -14.02 -16.24
CA VAL A 61 16.26 -13.24 -16.62
C VAL A 61 16.15 -13.10 -18.14
N GLU A 62 17.26 -12.85 -18.83
CA GLU A 62 17.29 -12.66 -20.29
C GLU A 62 16.91 -13.96 -21.03
N THR A 63 17.38 -15.10 -20.54
CA THR A 63 17.12 -16.41 -21.15
C THR A 63 15.80 -17.03 -20.72
N ARG A 64 15.08 -16.42 -19.76
CA ARG A 64 13.82 -16.94 -19.24
C ARG A 64 12.73 -16.92 -20.32
N ALA A 65 12.00 -18.04 -20.43
CA ALA A 65 10.80 -18.10 -21.26
C ALA A 65 9.76 -17.06 -20.83
N ASN A 66 9.44 -16.14 -21.74
CA ASN A 66 8.55 -15.01 -21.46
C ASN A 66 7.07 -15.42 -21.65
N THR A 67 6.63 -16.40 -20.86
CA THR A 67 5.26 -16.92 -20.92
C THR A 67 4.31 -15.99 -20.16
N PRO A 68 3.31 -15.38 -20.83
CA PRO A 68 2.33 -14.52 -20.16
C PRO A 68 1.55 -15.31 -19.11
N SER A 69 1.42 -14.75 -17.90
CA SER A 69 0.61 -15.39 -16.84
C SER A 69 -0.90 -15.28 -17.09
N ARG A 70 -1.32 -14.43 -18.04
CA ARG A 70 -2.72 -14.28 -18.48
C ARG A 70 -2.79 -14.42 -19.99
N GLY A 71 -3.83 -15.09 -20.49
CA GLY A 71 -4.11 -15.15 -21.92
C GLY A 71 -4.38 -13.74 -22.45
N ALA A 72 -3.87 -13.45 -23.65
CA ALA A 72 -4.19 -12.20 -24.36
C ALA A 72 -5.63 -12.28 -24.85
N SER A 73 -6.58 -11.92 -23.99
CA SER A 73 -7.93 -11.58 -24.42
C SER A 73 -7.99 -10.06 -24.56
N PHE A 74 -8.17 -9.60 -25.80
CA PHE A 74 -8.52 -8.22 -26.11
C PHE A 74 -10.04 -8.02 -26.04
#